data_AF-A0A1A7KKC8-F1
#
_entry.id   AF-A0A1A7KKC8-F1
#
_cell.length_a   1.000
_cell.length_b   1.000
_cell.length_c   1.000
_cell.angle_alpha   90.00
_cell.angle_beta   90.00
_cell.angle_gamma   90.00
#
_symmetry.space_group_name_H-M   'P 1'
#
loop_
_entity.id
_entity.type
_entity.pdbx_description
1 polymer ?
#
loop_
_entity_poly.entity_id
_entity_poly.type
_entity_poly.pdbx_seq_one_letter_code
_entity_poly.pdbx_strand_id
1 'polypeptide(L)'
;MELQELFERLAILCISIFTLYYFSNRNRNIRLHPLLGLISVCTFFMCLVFTKAEYSLGVGFGLFAIFSILRFRTETFTIQTIVFLFVSITLSLLDGLLPIKNLEILLGINISIVVIYLVLNYLEKKSPIVSEKNSIEVISSLDFLQLEEAERKRVLTEKTKLKNFSYNIKSINLNDNIVILKVSH
;
A
#
# COMPACT_ATOMS: atom_id res chain seq x y z
N MET A 1 -26.96 -13.86 12.51
CA MET A 1 -26.06 -12.73 12.26
C MET A 1 -26.83 -11.45 12.04
N GLU A 2 -26.98 -10.74 13.15
CA GLU A 2 -27.56 -9.40 13.23
C GLU A 2 -26.50 -8.34 12.86
N LEU A 3 -26.93 -7.09 12.68
CA LEU A 3 -26.03 -6.00 12.32
C LEU A 3 -24.97 -5.74 13.39
N GLN A 4 -25.35 -5.86 14.67
CA GLN A 4 -24.45 -5.73 15.82
C GLN A 4 -23.36 -6.83 15.82
N GLU A 5 -23.73 -8.10 15.59
CA GLU A 5 -22.76 -9.21 15.53
C GLU A 5 -21.72 -9.00 14.42
N LEU A 6 -22.13 -8.46 13.26
CA LEU A 6 -21.19 -8.09 12.19
C LEU A 6 -20.25 -6.97 12.63
N PHE A 7 -20.77 -5.94 13.31
CA PHE A 7 -19.97 -4.80 13.77
C PHE A 7 -18.95 -5.19 14.85
N GLU A 8 -19.35 -6.04 15.81
CA GLU A 8 -18.46 -6.57 16.84
C GLU A 8 -17.32 -7.40 16.22
N ARG A 9 -17.65 -8.31 15.30
CA ARG A 9 -16.65 -9.12 14.56
C ARG A 9 -15.69 -8.24 13.74
N LEU A 10 -16.20 -7.20 13.08
CA LEU A 10 -15.38 -6.24 12.33
C LEU A 10 -14.48 -5.41 13.25
N ALA A 11 -14.97 -4.97 14.41
CA ALA A 11 -14.18 -4.23 15.39
C ALA A 11 -13.01 -5.07 15.93
N ILE A 12 -13.26 -6.36 16.27
CA ILE A 12 -12.22 -7.31 16.71
C ILE A 12 -11.16 -7.50 15.60
N LEU A 13 -11.57 -7.60 14.33
CA LEU A 13 -10.67 -7.69 13.19
C LEU A 13 -9.80 -6.41 13.07
N CYS A 14 -10.41 -5.23 13.11
CA CYS A 14 -9.69 -3.95 13.03
C CYS A 14 -8.69 -3.76 14.19
N ILE A 15 -9.07 -4.10 15.43
CA ILE A 15 -8.18 -4.06 16.60
C ILE A 15 -7.00 -5.03 16.42
N SER A 16 -7.26 -6.24 15.93
CA SER A 16 -6.22 -7.24 15.65
C SER A 16 -5.23 -6.76 14.60
N ILE A 17 -5.73 -6.24 13.46
CA ILE A 17 -4.90 -5.68 12.38
C ILE A 17 -4.07 -4.50 12.90
N PHE A 18 -4.67 -3.58 13.65
CA PHE A 18 -3.98 -2.40 14.18
C PHE A 18 -2.89 -2.78 15.20
N THR A 19 -3.14 -3.79 16.04
CA THR A 19 -2.16 -4.34 16.99
C THR A 19 -0.98 -4.98 16.28
N LEU A 20 -1.24 -5.82 15.27
CA LEU A 20 -0.19 -6.44 14.45
C LEU A 20 0.63 -5.39 13.67
N TYR A 21 -0.05 -4.40 13.09
CA TYR A 21 0.59 -3.28 12.39
C TYR A 21 1.51 -2.49 13.34
N TYR A 22 1.02 -2.11 14.52
CA TYR A 22 1.80 -1.35 15.50
C TYR A 22 3.02 -2.14 15.99
N PHE A 23 2.85 -3.44 16.31
CA PHE A 23 3.95 -4.28 16.78
C PHE A 23 5.00 -4.54 15.68
N SER A 24 4.56 -4.83 14.46
CA SER A 24 5.45 -5.05 13.31
C SER A 24 6.25 -3.77 12.98
N ASN A 25 5.58 -2.64 12.81
CA ASN A 25 6.20 -1.35 12.45
C ASN A 25 7.06 -0.74 13.57
N ARG A 26 6.96 -1.25 14.81
CA ARG A 26 7.88 -0.91 15.92
C ARG A 26 9.27 -1.50 15.70
N ASN A 27 9.40 -2.59 14.95
CA ASN A 27 10.69 -3.24 14.69
C ASN A 27 11.36 -2.59 13.47
N ARG A 28 12.46 -1.85 13.69
CA ARG A 28 12.88 -0.74 12.80
C ARG A 28 13.26 -1.11 11.36
N ASN A 29 13.49 -2.39 11.06
CA ASN A 29 14.02 -2.85 9.78
C ASN A 29 12.96 -2.99 8.66
N ILE A 30 11.68 -3.16 8.98
CA ILE A 30 10.61 -3.32 7.99
C ILE A 30 9.39 -2.50 8.42
N ARG A 31 9.05 -1.45 7.65
CA ARG A 31 7.82 -0.68 7.84
C ARG A 31 6.73 -1.21 6.92
N LEU A 32 5.65 -1.73 7.50
CA LEU A 32 4.47 -2.12 6.74
C LEU A 32 3.69 -0.89 6.27
N HIS A 33 3.01 -1.01 5.14
CA HIS A 33 2.20 0.06 4.56
C HIS A 33 0.76 -0.01 5.11
N PRO A 34 0.15 1.10 5.62
CA PRO A 34 -1.16 1.06 6.26
C PRO A 34 -2.27 0.41 5.41
N LEU A 35 -2.28 0.69 4.10
CA LEU A 35 -3.25 0.14 3.15
C LEU A 35 -3.31 -1.40 3.10
N LEU A 36 -2.25 -2.11 3.51
CA LEU A 36 -2.25 -3.58 3.56
C LEU A 36 -3.34 -4.14 4.49
N GLY A 37 -3.72 -3.39 5.54
CA GLY A 37 -4.82 -3.79 6.43
C GLY A 37 -6.18 -3.87 5.72
N LEU A 38 -6.35 -3.18 4.59
CA LEU A 38 -7.58 -3.21 3.81
C LEU A 38 -7.79 -4.55 3.10
N ILE A 39 -6.71 -5.27 2.76
CA ILE A 39 -6.78 -6.63 2.20
C ILE A 39 -7.48 -7.57 3.20
N SER A 40 -7.15 -7.46 4.49
CA SER A 40 -7.78 -8.25 5.55
C SER A 40 -9.24 -7.90 5.77
N VAL A 41 -9.61 -6.62 5.66
CA VAL A 41 -11.02 -6.15 5.75
C VAL A 41 -11.86 -6.66 4.57
N CYS A 42 -11.34 -6.52 3.34
CA CYS A 42 -11.96 -7.08 2.15
C CYS A 42 -12.10 -8.61 2.25
N THR A 43 -11.07 -9.31 2.74
CA THR A 43 -11.11 -10.77 2.95
C THR A 43 -12.18 -11.16 3.98
N PHE A 44 -12.32 -10.42 5.08
CA PHE A 44 -13.36 -10.66 6.10
C PHE A 44 -14.77 -10.59 5.50
N PHE A 45 -15.08 -9.56 4.70
CA PHE A 45 -16.38 -9.47 4.05
C PHE A 45 -16.61 -10.60 3.02
N MET A 46 -15.59 -10.99 2.26
CA MET A 46 -15.67 -12.14 1.34
C MET A 46 -15.96 -13.45 2.09
N CYS A 47 -15.31 -13.69 3.24
CA CYS A 47 -15.63 -14.84 4.10
C CYS A 47 -17.08 -14.80 4.59
N LEU A 48 -17.63 -13.65 4.99
CA LEU A 48 -19.02 -13.53 5.42
C LEU A 48 -20.03 -13.89 4.30
N VAL A 49 -19.69 -13.62 3.04
CA VAL A 49 -20.50 -14.02 1.89
C VAL A 49 -20.38 -15.52 1.61
N PHE A 50 -19.15 -16.05 1.56
CA PHE A 50 -18.90 -17.48 1.28
C PHE A 50 -19.39 -18.41 2.40
N THR A 51 -19.56 -17.91 3.63
CA THR A 51 -20.12 -18.71 4.75
C THR A 51 -21.66 -18.72 4.74
N LYS A 52 -22.31 -17.76 4.08
CA LYS A 52 -23.78 -17.61 4.08
C LYS A 52 -24.50 -18.27 2.92
N ALA A 53 -23.77 -18.66 1.88
CA ALA A 53 -24.33 -19.20 0.65
C ALA A 53 -23.47 -20.36 0.17
N GLU A 54 -24.08 -21.30 -0.54
CA GLU A 54 -23.47 -22.52 -1.07
C GLU A 54 -22.60 -22.23 -2.31
N TYR A 55 -21.86 -21.12 -2.30
CA TYR A 55 -20.96 -20.75 -3.38
C TYR A 55 -19.80 -21.75 -3.46
N SER A 56 -19.75 -22.44 -4.59
CA SER A 56 -18.86 -23.57 -4.78
C SER A 56 -17.38 -23.17 -4.79
N LEU A 57 -16.52 -24.20 -4.71
CA LEU A 57 -15.08 -24.11 -4.92
C LEU A 57 -14.67 -23.23 -6.14
N GLY A 58 -15.54 -23.12 -7.15
CA GLY A 58 -15.32 -22.28 -8.33
C GLY A 58 -15.04 -20.81 -8.03
N VAL A 59 -15.63 -20.21 -7.00
CA VAL A 59 -15.34 -18.80 -6.65
C VAL A 59 -13.94 -18.66 -6.03
N GLY A 60 -13.53 -19.64 -5.22
CA GLY A 60 -12.16 -19.75 -4.71
C GLY A 60 -11.13 -19.96 -5.83
N PHE A 61 -11.43 -20.82 -6.80
CA PHE A 61 -10.61 -21.00 -8.00
C PHE A 61 -10.53 -19.72 -8.86
N GLY A 62 -11.62 -18.96 -9.00
CA GLY A 62 -11.64 -17.68 -9.71
C GLY A 62 -10.71 -16.65 -9.08
N LEU A 63 -10.79 -16.47 -7.76
CA LEU A 63 -9.87 -15.62 -7.01
C LEU A 63 -8.42 -16.09 -7.13
N PHE A 64 -8.17 -17.39 -7.04
CA PHE A 64 -6.82 -17.97 -7.19
C PHE A 64 -6.24 -17.74 -8.60
N ALA A 65 -7.06 -17.83 -9.65
CA ALA A 65 -6.66 -17.52 -11.02
C ALA A 65 -6.31 -16.02 -11.18
N ILE A 66 -7.10 -15.12 -10.59
CA ILE A 66 -6.81 -13.68 -10.61
C ILE A 66 -5.50 -13.36 -9.87
N PHE A 67 -5.28 -13.91 -8.68
CA PHE A 67 -4.00 -13.74 -7.96
C PHE A 67 -2.81 -14.36 -8.70
N SER A 68 -3.02 -15.45 -9.44
CA SER A 68 -2.00 -16.04 -10.30
C SER A 68 -1.60 -15.08 -11.43
N ILE A 69 -2.58 -14.49 -12.14
CA ILE A 69 -2.32 -13.49 -13.19
C ILE A 69 -1.63 -12.25 -12.62
N LEU A 70 -2.08 -11.73 -11.48
CA LEU A 70 -1.48 -10.57 -10.80
C LEU A 70 -0.02 -10.82 -10.37
N ARG A 71 0.38 -12.08 -10.13
CA ARG A 71 1.75 -12.48 -9.79
C ARG A 71 2.68 -12.56 -11.01
N PHE A 72 2.17 -12.73 -12.23
CA PHE A 72 2.99 -13.04 -13.41
C PHE A 72 3.52 -11.83 -14.20
N ARG A 73 3.13 -10.59 -13.88
CA ARG A 73 3.66 -9.43 -14.59
C ARG A 73 5.11 -9.11 -14.19
N THR A 74 5.84 -8.47 -15.10
CA THR A 74 7.23 -8.03 -14.93
C THR A 74 7.37 -6.69 -14.20
N GLU A 75 6.37 -5.80 -14.33
CA GLU A 75 6.33 -4.48 -13.69
C GLU A 75 6.09 -4.58 -12.17
N THR A 76 7.00 -4.01 -11.35
CA THR A 76 6.81 -3.91 -9.90
C THR A 76 5.66 -2.95 -9.57
N PHE A 77 4.61 -3.44 -8.92
CA PHE A 77 3.52 -2.57 -8.45
C PHE A 77 3.88 -1.82 -7.18
N THR A 78 3.41 -0.58 -7.07
CA THR A 78 3.28 0.08 -5.76
C THR A 78 2.22 -0.65 -4.94
N ILE A 79 2.36 -0.62 -3.61
CA ILE A 79 1.42 -1.27 -2.69
C ILE A 79 0.00 -0.71 -2.87
N GLN A 80 -0.10 0.60 -3.17
CA GLN A 80 -1.34 1.29 -3.51
C GLN A 80 -2.08 0.62 -4.69
N THR A 81 -1.39 0.24 -5.77
CA THR A 81 -2.02 -0.44 -6.92
C THR A 81 -2.49 -1.85 -6.57
N ILE A 82 -1.71 -2.62 -5.80
CA ILE A 82 -2.09 -3.98 -5.39
C ILE A 82 -3.37 -3.93 -4.53
N VAL A 83 -3.40 -3.02 -3.54
CA VAL A 83 -4.58 -2.84 -2.68
C VAL A 83 -5.79 -2.35 -3.49
N PHE A 84 -5.61 -1.38 -4.39
CA PHE A 84 -6.71 -0.91 -5.26
C PHE A 84 -7.32 -2.03 -6.10
N LEU A 85 -6.50 -2.88 -6.70
CA LEU A 85 -6.96 -4.04 -7.47
C LEU A 85 -7.70 -5.04 -6.57
N PHE A 86 -7.14 -5.39 -5.41
CA PHE A 86 -7.77 -6.31 -4.45
C PHE A 86 -9.15 -5.80 -3.98
N VAL A 87 -9.25 -4.50 -3.68
CA VAL A 87 -10.50 -3.83 -3.28
C VAL A 87 -11.52 -3.84 -4.42
N SER A 88 -11.11 -3.46 -5.64
CA SER A 88 -11.99 -3.43 -6.81
C SER A 88 -12.57 -4.81 -7.16
N ILE A 89 -11.72 -5.85 -7.14
CA ILE A 89 -12.14 -7.25 -7.32
C ILE A 89 -13.10 -7.67 -6.20
N THR A 90 -12.81 -7.29 -4.95
CA THR A 90 -13.66 -7.61 -3.80
C THR A 90 -15.03 -6.96 -3.92
N LEU A 91 -15.12 -5.66 -4.19
CA LEU A 91 -16.40 -4.96 -4.38
C LEU A 91 -17.20 -5.59 -5.53
N SER A 92 -16.57 -5.84 -6.67
CA SER A 92 -17.22 -6.49 -7.82
C SER A 92 -17.80 -7.87 -7.49
N LEU A 93 -17.14 -8.64 -6.61
CA LEU A 93 -17.63 -9.94 -6.15
C LEU A 93 -18.69 -9.82 -5.04
N LEU A 94 -18.60 -8.84 -4.14
CA LEU A 94 -19.62 -8.58 -3.12
C LEU A 94 -20.94 -8.13 -3.76
N ASP A 95 -20.87 -7.14 -4.65
CA ASP A 95 -22.02 -6.61 -5.40
C ASP A 95 -22.62 -7.66 -6.36
N GLY A 96 -21.79 -8.54 -6.93
CA GLY A 96 -22.22 -9.61 -7.83
C GLY A 96 -22.82 -10.85 -7.13
N LEU A 97 -22.46 -11.11 -5.87
CA LEU A 97 -22.95 -12.28 -5.12
C LEU A 97 -24.13 -11.92 -4.20
N LEU A 98 -24.20 -10.72 -3.60
CA LEU A 98 -25.32 -10.38 -2.71
C LEU A 98 -26.63 -10.18 -3.51
N PRO A 99 -27.73 -10.88 -3.16
CA PRO A 99 -29.02 -10.64 -3.77
C PRO A 99 -29.55 -9.26 -3.36
N ILE A 100 -30.08 -8.50 -4.34
CA ILE A 100 -30.56 -7.12 -4.22
C ILE A 100 -31.55 -6.90 -3.04
N LYS A 101 -32.27 -7.95 -2.61
CA LYS A 101 -33.14 -7.92 -1.43
C LYS A 101 -32.43 -7.48 -0.13
N ASN A 102 -31.12 -7.62 -0.04
CA ASN A 102 -30.29 -7.24 1.12
C ASN A 102 -29.54 -5.91 0.91
N LEU A 103 -30.11 -4.96 0.16
CA LEU A 103 -29.43 -3.74 -0.28
C LEU A 103 -28.83 -2.91 0.86
N GLU A 104 -29.49 -2.81 2.02
CA GLU A 104 -28.97 -2.11 3.21
C GLU A 104 -27.64 -2.70 3.70
N ILE A 105 -27.53 -4.03 3.71
CA ILE A 105 -26.32 -4.74 4.13
C ILE A 105 -25.21 -4.54 3.08
N LEU A 106 -25.55 -4.60 1.80
CA LEU A 106 -24.59 -4.37 0.70
C LEU A 106 -24.05 -2.93 0.72
N LEU A 107 -24.92 -1.94 0.95
CA LEU A 107 -24.55 -0.53 1.09
C LEU A 107 -23.65 -0.32 2.32
N GLY A 108 -24.00 -0.93 3.46
CA GLY A 108 -23.21 -0.87 4.69
C GLY A 108 -21.80 -1.46 4.55
N ILE A 109 -21.67 -2.59 3.84
CA ILE A 109 -20.36 -3.20 3.53
C ILE A 109 -19.53 -2.29 2.62
N ASN A 110 -20.12 -1.79 1.53
CA ASN A 110 -19.44 -0.89 0.60
C ASN A 110 -18.96 0.41 1.31
N ILE A 111 -19.85 1.05 2.07
CA ILE A 111 -19.51 2.25 2.86
C ILE A 111 -18.40 1.94 3.88
N SER A 112 -18.46 0.78 4.56
CA SER A 112 -17.42 0.36 5.50
C SER A 112 -16.03 0.26 4.85
N ILE A 113 -15.93 -0.40 3.69
CA ILE A 113 -14.66 -0.53 2.95
C ILE A 113 -14.13 0.84 2.51
N VAL A 114 -15.00 1.73 2.01
CA VAL A 114 -14.62 3.09 1.60
C VAL A 114 -14.15 3.94 2.79
N VAL A 115 -14.87 3.90 3.92
CA VAL A 115 -14.48 4.63 5.14
C VAL A 115 -13.13 4.13 5.66
N ILE A 116 -12.89 2.82 5.68
CA ILE A 116 -11.62 2.26 6.15
C ILE A 116 -10.48 2.59 5.17
N TYR A 117 -10.71 2.59 3.86
CA TYR A 117 -9.73 3.08 2.87
C TYR A 117 -9.34 4.54 3.13
N LEU A 118 -10.32 5.43 3.35
CA LEU A 118 -10.08 6.84 3.64
C LEU A 118 -9.30 7.04 4.95
N VAL A 119 -9.63 6.29 6.00
CA VAL A 119 -8.89 6.31 7.28
C VAL A 119 -7.45 5.83 7.11
N LEU A 120 -7.21 4.72 6.42
CA LEU A 120 -5.87 4.19 6.19
C LEU A 120 -5.02 5.12 5.30
N ASN A 121 -5.61 5.75 4.28
CA ASN A 121 -4.95 6.74 3.43
C ASN A 121 -4.60 8.03 4.22
N TYR A 122 -5.50 8.49 5.10
CA TYR A 122 -5.21 9.61 6.01
C TYR A 122 -4.08 9.29 7.00
N LEU A 123 -4.04 8.07 7.55
CA LEU A 123 -2.95 7.60 8.42
C LEU A 123 -1.61 7.47 7.67
N GLU A 124 -1.63 6.99 6.42
CA GLU A 124 -0.48 6.96 5.52
C GLU A 124 0.06 8.38 5.27
N LYS A 125 -0.81 9.33 4.92
CA LYS A 125 -0.45 10.75 4.69
C LYS A 125 0.11 11.46 5.93
N LYS A 126 -0.26 11.01 7.14
CA LYS A 126 0.28 11.49 8.41
C LYS A 126 1.56 10.76 8.85
N SER A 127 1.87 9.62 8.24
CA SER A 127 3.10 8.86 8.49
C SER A 127 4.28 9.51 7.75
N PRO A 128 5.47 9.65 8.36
CA PRO A 128 6.65 10.26 7.73
C PRO A 128 7.24 9.43 6.56
N ILE A 129 6.56 8.37 6.13
CA ILE A 129 6.89 7.54 4.97
C ILE A 129 6.66 8.34 3.67
N VAL A 130 5.61 9.16 3.58
CA VAL A 130 5.22 9.89 2.35
C VAL A 130 5.80 11.30 2.28
N SER A 131 6.85 11.59 3.05
CA SER A 131 7.65 12.82 2.90
C SER A 131 8.68 12.71 1.76
N GLU A 132 8.32 12.04 0.67
CA GLU A 132 9.12 11.89 -0.57
C GLU A 132 8.69 12.83 -1.69
N LYS A 133 7.66 13.67 -1.48
CA LYS A 133 7.03 14.47 -2.53
C LYS A 133 7.97 15.47 -3.26
N ASN A 134 9.11 15.82 -2.66
CA ASN A 134 10.09 16.76 -3.20
C ASN A 134 11.49 16.16 -3.39
N SER A 135 11.66 14.83 -3.39
CA SER A 135 13.00 14.22 -3.54
C SER A 135 13.30 13.82 -4.99
N ILE A 136 14.26 14.51 -5.63
CA ILE A 136 14.80 14.17 -6.95
C ILE A 136 15.88 13.11 -6.79
N GLU A 137 15.83 12.02 -7.57
CA GLU A 137 16.91 11.05 -7.63
C GLU A 137 17.92 11.49 -8.71
N VAL A 138 19.12 11.87 -8.28
CA VAL A 138 20.20 12.33 -9.14
C VAL A 138 21.25 11.24 -9.26
N ILE A 139 21.43 10.75 -10.50
CA ILE A 139 22.50 9.83 -10.87
C ILE A 139 23.78 10.64 -11.11
N SER A 140 24.86 10.27 -10.43
CA SER A 140 26.20 10.83 -10.59
C SER A 140 27.25 9.71 -10.62
N SER A 141 28.39 9.95 -11.26
CA SER A 141 29.50 8.98 -11.26
C SER A 141 30.14 8.84 -9.89
N LEU A 142 30.89 7.75 -9.69
CA LEU A 142 31.57 7.43 -8.43
C LEU A 142 32.54 8.54 -7.97
N ASP A 143 33.11 9.29 -8.92
CA ASP A 143 34.00 10.44 -8.70
C ASP A 143 33.36 11.54 -7.83
N PHE A 144 32.03 11.64 -7.84
CA PHE A 144 31.26 12.53 -6.97
C PHE A 144 31.55 12.29 -5.46
N LEU A 145 32.00 11.09 -5.09
CA LEU A 145 32.41 10.78 -3.72
C LEU A 145 33.79 11.34 -3.34
N GLN A 146 34.58 11.82 -4.29
CA GLN A 146 35.93 12.40 -4.07
C GLN A 146 35.94 13.94 -4.07
N LEU A 147 34.98 14.60 -4.76
CA LEU A 147 34.86 16.07 -4.83
C LEU A 147 34.77 16.75 -3.45
N GLU A 148 35.18 18.01 -3.32
CA GLU A 148 34.93 18.80 -2.10
C GLU A 148 33.42 19.10 -1.91
N GLU A 149 33.00 19.37 -0.67
CA GLU A 149 31.58 19.60 -0.35
C GLU A 149 30.98 20.82 -1.09
N ALA A 150 31.79 21.86 -1.32
CA ALA A 150 31.41 23.02 -2.11
C ALA A 150 31.18 22.68 -3.60
N GLU A 151 31.95 21.75 -4.14
CA GLU A 151 31.89 21.33 -5.54
C GLU A 151 30.78 20.32 -5.80
N ARG A 152 30.55 19.38 -4.87
CA ARG A 152 29.35 18.52 -4.83
C ARG A 152 28.07 19.35 -4.87
N LYS A 153 28.00 20.44 -4.10
CA LYS A 153 26.87 21.37 -4.10
C LYS A 153 26.72 22.09 -5.43
N ARG A 154 27.81 22.49 -6.11
CA ARG A 154 27.74 23.06 -7.48
C ARG A 154 27.16 22.07 -8.49
N VAL A 155 27.71 20.85 -8.58
CA VAL A 155 27.25 19.80 -9.51
C VAL A 155 25.77 19.44 -9.28
N LEU A 156 25.33 19.37 -8.01
CA LEU A 156 23.93 19.15 -7.68
C LEU A 156 23.03 20.36 -7.99
N THR A 157 23.51 21.59 -7.75
CA THR A 157 22.78 22.83 -8.11
C THR A 157 22.58 22.91 -9.63
N GLU A 158 23.59 22.56 -10.42
CA GLU A 158 23.52 22.58 -11.88
C GLU A 158 22.55 21.52 -12.43
N LYS A 159 22.66 20.27 -11.96
CA LYS A 159 21.77 19.18 -12.38
C LYS A 159 20.30 19.37 -11.95
N THR A 160 20.04 19.97 -10.79
CA THR A 160 18.67 20.09 -10.23
C THR A 160 18.03 21.46 -10.38
N LYS A 161 18.83 22.51 -10.63
CA LYS A 161 18.45 23.94 -10.58
C LYS A 161 17.95 24.43 -9.21
N LEU A 162 18.10 23.64 -8.15
CA LEU A 162 17.71 23.95 -6.79
C LEU A 162 18.83 24.69 -6.05
N LYS A 163 18.52 25.79 -5.34
CA LYS A 163 19.53 26.58 -4.60
C LYS A 163 19.76 26.09 -3.16
N ASN A 164 18.70 25.61 -2.50
CA ASN A 164 18.75 25.09 -1.14
C ASN A 164 18.26 23.64 -1.17
N PHE A 165 19.11 22.66 -0.87
CA PHE A 165 18.71 21.26 -0.83
C PHE A 165 19.55 20.46 0.17
N SER A 166 18.99 19.35 0.65
CA SER A 166 19.70 18.35 1.45
C SER A 166 19.73 17.05 0.66
N TYR A 167 20.93 16.46 0.48
CA TYR A 167 21.10 15.22 -0.27
C TYR A 167 21.53 14.06 0.63
N ASN A 168 20.95 12.89 0.41
CA ASN A 168 21.37 11.63 1.03
C ASN A 168 21.82 10.65 -0.05
N ILE A 169 22.86 9.86 0.23
CA ILE A 169 23.25 8.75 -0.64
C ILE A 169 22.24 7.61 -0.45
N LYS A 170 21.51 7.23 -1.50
CA LYS A 170 20.50 6.15 -1.47
C LYS A 170 21.13 4.80 -1.76
N SER A 171 22.05 4.74 -2.71
CA SER A 171 22.87 3.56 -3.02
C SER A 171 24.15 3.93 -3.76
N ILE A 172 25.14 3.04 -3.69
CA ILE A 172 26.39 3.08 -4.45
C ILE A 172 26.48 1.76 -5.21
N ASN A 173 26.65 1.82 -6.52
CA ASN A 173 26.87 0.68 -7.39
C ASN A 173 28.30 0.75 -7.95
N LEU A 174 29.17 -0.11 -7.44
CA LEU A 174 30.59 -0.17 -7.78
C LEU A 174 30.85 -0.86 -9.13
N ASN A 175 29.91 -1.64 -9.66
CA ASN A 175 30.06 -2.30 -10.95
C ASN A 175 29.84 -1.31 -12.10
N ASP A 176 28.83 -0.45 -11.97
CA ASP A 176 28.45 0.55 -12.98
C ASP A 176 29.05 1.94 -12.71
N ASN A 177 29.91 2.07 -11.68
CA ASN A 177 30.51 3.34 -11.21
C ASN A 177 29.47 4.46 -10.97
N ILE A 178 28.30 4.11 -10.42
CA ILE A 178 27.16 5.02 -10.23
C ILE A 178 26.81 5.19 -8.75
N VAL A 179 26.50 6.43 -8.37
CA VAL A 179 25.92 6.79 -7.06
C VAL A 179 24.54 7.37 -7.30
N ILE A 180 23.54 6.84 -6.58
CA ILE A 180 22.17 7.37 -6.60
C ILE A 180 21.99 8.27 -5.39
N LEU A 181 21.80 9.56 -5.65
CA LEU A 181 21.64 10.61 -4.65
C LEU A 181 20.17 11.02 -4.55
N LYS A 182 19.59 10.95 -3.37
CA LYS A 182 18.24 11.44 -3.09
C LYS A 182 18.32 12.88 -2.60
N VAL A 183 17.98 13.84 -3.46
CA VAL A 183 18.09 15.29 -3.22
C VAL A 183 16.72 15.85 -2.86
N SER A 184 16.53 16.30 -1.61
CA SER A 184 15.27 16.84 -1.09
C SER A 184 15.35 18.37 -0.90
N HIS A 185 14.24 19.06 -1.16
CA HIS A 185 14.02 20.50 -0.93
C HIS A 185 12.63 20.74 -0.31
#